data_AF-E3IXE2-F1
#
_entry.id   AF-E3IXE2-F1
#
_cell.length_a   1.000
_cell.length_b   1.000
_cell.length_c   1.000
_cell.angle_alpha   90.00
_cell.angle_beta   90.00
_cell.angle_gamma   90.00
#
_symmetry.space_group_name_H-M   'P 1'
#
loop_
_entity.id
_entity.type
_entity.pdbx_description
1 polymer ?
#
loop_
_entity_poly.entity_id
_entity_poly.type
_entity_poly.pdbx_seq_one_letter_code
_entity_poly.pdbx_strand_id
1 'polypeptide(L)'
;MAVPGLLPPPSAGFPVYGLRRGLLEPRWLELWDTWRPRSEQVWRVSLGHGDAAHAGPRVIVTTVPRLPAVQIGEVGYGPTVADDAIGWAQQSMLHAVAPPFPMDSADRQEWWRYQLELAGWLSTNLDAEDWSTMYIPVDGQPLPFLLRQHGPAWAAFTEVETGWIAIDGIHRSAVGLALETVPVAAYVPMAV
;
A
#
# COMPACT_ATOMS: atom_id res chain seq x y z
N MET A 1 11.60 -8.55 -22.68
CA MET A 1 10.58 -9.47 -23.23
C MET A 1 9.31 -9.15 -22.46
N ALA A 2 8.39 -8.40 -23.08
CA ALA A 2 7.17 -7.92 -22.41
C ALA A 2 6.20 -9.09 -22.20
N VAL A 3 5.71 -9.27 -20.98
CA VAL A 3 4.66 -10.25 -20.70
C VAL A 3 3.33 -9.62 -21.16
N PRO A 4 2.60 -10.25 -22.10
CA PRO A 4 1.31 -9.72 -22.57
C PRO A 4 0.29 -9.70 -21.44
N GLY A 5 -0.58 -8.69 -21.47
CA GLY A 5 -1.56 -8.36 -20.44
C GLY A 5 -2.41 -9.54 -19.98
N LEU A 6 -1.99 -10.15 -18.88
CA LEU A 6 -2.89 -10.91 -18.05
C LEU A 6 -3.81 -9.88 -17.39
N LEU A 7 -5.08 -9.88 -17.78
CA LEU A 7 -6.11 -9.29 -16.94
C LEU A 7 -5.90 -9.86 -15.53
N PRO A 8 -5.90 -9.03 -14.47
CA PRO A 8 -5.81 -9.55 -13.11
C PRO A 8 -6.88 -10.62 -12.93
N PRO A 9 -6.59 -11.73 -12.21
CA PRO A 9 -7.56 -12.75 -11.88
C PRO A 9 -8.89 -12.11 -11.42
N PRO A 10 -10.05 -12.75 -11.67
CA PRO A 10 -11.35 -12.15 -11.39
C PRO A 10 -11.58 -11.81 -9.91
N SER A 11 -10.74 -12.34 -9.01
CA SER A 11 -10.78 -12.08 -7.58
C SER A 11 -9.39 -12.23 -6.96
N ALA A 12 -9.12 -11.43 -5.92
CA ALA A 12 -7.91 -11.57 -5.10
C ALA A 12 -8.04 -12.69 -4.03
N GLY A 13 -9.23 -13.24 -3.83
CA GLY A 13 -9.52 -14.22 -2.77
C GLY A 13 -9.79 -13.59 -1.39
N PHE A 14 -9.84 -12.26 -1.31
CA PHE A 14 -10.16 -11.49 -0.11
C PHE A 14 -10.80 -10.14 -0.51
N PRO A 15 -11.52 -9.45 0.40
CA PRO A 15 -12.04 -8.10 0.14
C PRO A 15 -10.89 -7.15 -0.17
N VAL A 16 -10.96 -6.43 -1.30
CA VAL A 16 -9.99 -5.38 -1.65
C VAL A 16 -10.61 -4.03 -1.37
N TYR A 17 -9.89 -3.16 -0.68
CA TYR A 17 -10.36 -1.83 -0.30
C TYR A 17 -9.78 -0.76 -1.21
N GLY A 18 -10.59 0.26 -1.49
CA GLY A 18 -10.20 1.45 -2.23
C GLY A 18 -10.93 2.68 -1.69
N LEU A 19 -10.56 3.88 -2.12
CA LEU A 19 -11.35 5.07 -1.76
C LEU A 19 -12.76 4.95 -2.33
N ARG A 20 -13.73 5.39 -1.53
CA ARG A 20 -15.11 5.55 -1.95
C ARG A 20 -15.17 6.40 -3.21
N ARG A 21 -15.95 5.93 -4.19
CA ARG A 21 -16.11 6.59 -5.49
C ARG A 21 -16.43 8.09 -5.35
N GLY A 22 -15.79 8.91 -6.18
CA GLY A 22 -15.98 10.37 -6.22
C GLY A 22 -15.16 11.17 -5.22
N LEU A 23 -14.41 10.54 -4.31
CA LEU A 23 -13.50 11.25 -3.41
C LEU A 23 -12.22 11.74 -4.10
N LEU A 24 -11.65 10.91 -4.98
CA LEU A 24 -10.46 11.23 -5.76
C LEU A 24 -10.38 10.31 -6.99
N GLU A 25 -10.21 10.92 -8.15
CA GLU A 25 -10.15 10.30 -9.48
C GLU A 25 -8.93 10.87 -10.24
N PRO A 26 -8.38 10.17 -11.25
CA PRO A 26 -8.78 8.85 -11.75
C PRO A 26 -8.41 7.71 -10.79
N ARG A 27 -8.94 6.51 -11.06
CA ARG A 27 -8.68 5.27 -10.30
C ARG A 27 -7.83 4.30 -11.12
N TRP A 28 -6.74 3.83 -10.54
CA TRP A 28 -5.76 3.00 -11.22
C TRP A 28 -5.20 1.88 -10.33
N LEU A 29 -4.85 0.75 -10.95
CA LEU A 29 -4.25 -0.39 -10.27
C LEU A 29 -2.74 -0.19 -10.29
N GLU A 30 -2.16 0.10 -9.12
CA GLU A 30 -0.71 0.22 -8.90
C GLU A 30 -0.08 -1.17 -8.99
N LEU A 31 -0.61 -2.10 -8.20
CA LEU A 31 0.03 -3.37 -7.94
C LEU A 31 -0.99 -4.47 -7.73
N TRP A 32 -0.81 -5.55 -8.48
CA TRP A 32 -1.41 -6.84 -8.23
C TRP A 32 -0.29 -7.83 -7.96
N ASP A 33 -0.08 -8.16 -6.68
CA ASP A 33 1.10 -8.89 -6.26
C ASP A 33 0.79 -10.35 -5.97
N THR A 34 1.42 -11.25 -6.72
CA THR A 34 1.38 -12.70 -6.49
C THR A 34 2.76 -13.24 -6.13
N TRP A 35 3.66 -12.44 -5.53
CA TRP A 35 5.12 -12.70 -5.35
C TRP A 35 5.53 -14.00 -4.63
N ARG A 36 4.64 -14.98 -4.49
CA ARG A 36 5.04 -16.38 -4.41
C ARG A 36 5.19 -17.00 -5.81
N PRO A 37 6.41 -17.36 -6.25
CA PRO A 37 6.62 -18.04 -7.53
C PRO A 37 5.73 -19.28 -7.63
N ARG A 38 4.99 -19.41 -8.74
CA ARG A 38 4.05 -20.51 -9.03
C ARG A 38 2.82 -20.60 -8.12
N SER A 39 2.46 -19.53 -7.40
CA SER A 39 1.19 -19.46 -6.67
C SER A 39 0.21 -18.52 -7.39
N GLU A 40 -1.05 -18.94 -7.48
CA GLU A 40 -2.16 -18.06 -7.88
C GLU A 40 -2.67 -17.22 -6.69
N GLN A 41 -2.15 -17.46 -5.47
CA GLN A 41 -2.52 -16.70 -4.29
C GLN A 41 -2.03 -15.26 -4.44
N VAL A 42 -2.95 -14.31 -4.33
CA VAL A 42 -2.63 -12.88 -4.25
C VAL A 42 -2.16 -12.55 -2.84
N TRP A 43 -1.07 -11.81 -2.77
CA TRP A 43 -0.34 -11.43 -1.56
C TRP A 43 -0.62 -10.01 -1.13
N ARG A 44 -0.93 -9.14 -2.08
CA ARG A 44 -1.18 -7.73 -1.86
C ARG A 44 -1.83 -7.14 -3.10
N VAL A 45 -2.76 -6.22 -2.89
CA VAL A 45 -3.32 -5.39 -3.96
C VAL A 45 -3.21 -3.94 -3.55
N SER A 46 -2.67 -3.09 -4.43
CA SER A 46 -2.55 -1.65 -4.19
C SER A 46 -3.33 -0.89 -5.27
N LEU A 47 -4.26 -0.06 -4.83
CA LEU A 47 -5.20 0.68 -5.67
C LEU A 47 -4.96 2.18 -5.48
N GLY A 48 -4.54 2.84 -6.56
CA GLY A 48 -4.26 4.26 -6.58
C GLY A 48 -5.46 5.10 -7.01
N HIS A 49 -5.47 6.34 -6.51
CA HIS A 49 -6.50 7.35 -6.73
C HIS A 49 -5.83 8.71 -6.93
N GLY A 50 -6.26 9.47 -7.94
CA GLY A 50 -5.67 10.77 -8.26
C GLY A 50 -4.54 10.64 -9.27
N ASP A 51 -3.51 11.48 -9.14
CA ASP A 51 -2.44 11.54 -10.13
C ASP A 51 -1.52 10.31 -10.10
N ALA A 52 -1.62 9.48 -11.13
CA ALA A 52 -0.79 8.28 -11.32
C ALA A 52 0.68 8.61 -11.62
N ALA A 53 1.00 9.85 -12.06
CA ALA A 53 2.39 10.28 -12.25
C ALA A 53 3.07 10.68 -10.93
N HIS A 54 2.34 10.64 -9.81
CA HIS A 54 2.86 10.99 -8.48
C HIS A 54 3.35 12.44 -8.36
N ALA A 55 2.97 13.33 -9.28
CA ALA A 55 3.37 14.74 -9.29
C ALA A 55 2.33 15.67 -8.63
N GLY A 56 1.09 15.18 -8.47
CA GLY A 56 -0.02 15.88 -7.83
C GLY A 56 -0.67 15.10 -6.69
N PRO A 57 -1.88 15.51 -6.26
CA PRO A 57 -2.63 14.83 -5.21
C PRO A 57 -2.92 13.37 -5.58
N ARG A 58 -2.47 12.44 -4.72
CA ARG A 58 -2.78 11.01 -4.84
C ARG A 58 -3.04 10.36 -3.49
N VAL A 59 -3.74 9.25 -3.52
CA VAL A 59 -3.90 8.30 -2.41
C VAL A 59 -3.79 6.88 -2.96
N ILE A 60 -3.00 6.03 -2.30
CA ILE A 60 -2.96 4.59 -2.57
C ILE A 60 -3.57 3.86 -1.38
N VAL A 61 -4.42 2.88 -1.69
CA VAL A 61 -4.99 1.95 -0.72
C VAL A 61 -4.44 0.56 -1.00
N THR A 62 -3.68 0.04 -0.05
CA THR A 62 -3.02 -1.26 -0.10
C THR A 62 -3.74 -2.22 0.84
N THR A 63 -4.25 -3.31 0.29
CA THR A 63 -4.84 -4.40 1.07
C THR A 63 -3.86 -5.55 1.18
N VAL A 64 -3.56 -5.97 2.41
CA VAL A 64 -2.71 -7.13 2.71
C VAL A 64 -3.55 -8.19 3.44
N PRO A 65 -3.86 -9.34 2.81
CA PRO A 65 -4.63 -10.40 3.44
C PRO A 65 -3.85 -11.09 4.55
N ARG A 66 -4.55 -11.65 5.54
CA ARG A 66 -3.98 -12.58 6.52
C ARG A 66 -3.80 -13.96 5.90
N LEU A 67 -2.58 -14.25 5.42
CA LEU A 67 -2.20 -15.53 4.85
C LEU A 67 -1.36 -16.36 5.83
N PRO A 68 -1.59 -17.69 5.89
CA PRO A 68 -0.77 -18.58 6.69
C PRO A 68 0.65 -18.72 6.10
N ALA A 69 1.56 -19.25 6.91
CA ALA A 69 2.83 -19.75 6.41
C ALA A 69 2.59 -20.86 5.38
N VAL A 70 3.40 -20.90 4.32
CA VAL A 70 3.30 -21.93 3.29
C VAL A 70 4.67 -22.44 2.89
N GLN A 71 4.72 -23.69 2.46
CA GLN A 71 5.90 -24.33 1.90
C GLN A 71 5.69 -24.54 0.39
N ILE A 72 6.63 -24.08 -0.44
CA ILE A 72 6.61 -24.29 -1.90
C ILE A 72 7.93 -24.95 -2.31
N GLY A 73 7.88 -26.27 -2.51
CA GLY A 73 9.09 -27.08 -2.72
C GLY A 73 10.01 -27.01 -1.51
N GLU A 74 11.27 -26.67 -1.72
CA GLU A 74 12.26 -26.50 -0.65
C GLU A 74 12.23 -25.10 -0.01
N VAL A 75 11.50 -24.15 -0.60
CA VAL A 75 11.42 -22.77 -0.11
C VAL A 75 10.23 -22.63 0.83
N GLY A 76 10.52 -22.24 2.07
CA GLY A 76 9.51 -21.88 3.07
C GLY A 76 9.25 -20.38 3.08
N TYR A 77 7.99 -20.01 3.23
CA TYR A 77 7.58 -18.62 3.37
C TYR A 77 6.73 -18.41 4.63
N GLY A 78 7.03 -17.35 5.36
CA GLY A 78 6.28 -16.96 6.56
C GLY A 78 4.84 -16.53 6.30
N PRO A 79 4.02 -16.40 7.37
CA PRO A 79 2.71 -15.80 7.29
C PRO A 79 2.83 -14.29 7.02
N THR A 80 1.76 -13.67 6.53
CA THR A 80 1.67 -12.20 6.51
C THR A 80 1.43 -11.67 7.92
N VAL A 81 2.05 -10.54 8.24
CA VAL A 81 1.95 -9.84 9.53
C VAL A 81 1.65 -8.37 9.32
N ALA A 82 1.29 -7.67 10.40
CA ALA A 82 1.00 -6.23 10.35
C ALA A 82 2.17 -5.41 9.77
N ASP A 83 3.41 -5.82 10.08
CA ASP A 83 4.63 -5.17 9.61
C ASP A 83 4.74 -5.16 8.08
N ASP A 84 4.16 -6.15 7.38
CA ASP A 84 4.10 -6.12 5.92
C ASP A 84 3.30 -4.90 5.45
N ALA A 85 2.09 -4.70 5.99
CA ALA A 85 1.24 -3.57 5.61
C ALA A 85 1.83 -2.22 6.03
N ILE A 86 2.35 -2.14 7.25
CA ILE A 86 2.93 -0.91 7.80
C ILE A 86 4.17 -0.50 7.01
N GLY A 87 5.09 -1.45 6.79
CA GLY A 87 6.33 -1.21 6.04
C GLY A 87 6.04 -0.69 4.64
N TRP A 88 5.07 -1.29 3.94
CA TRP A 88 4.69 -0.81 2.60
C TRP A 88 4.11 0.60 2.59
N ALA A 89 3.19 0.92 3.52
CA ALA A 89 2.62 2.26 3.62
C ALA A 89 3.71 3.31 3.86
N GLN A 90 4.65 3.00 4.75
CA GLN A 90 5.75 3.89 5.09
C GLN A 90 6.74 4.04 3.94
N GLN A 91 7.11 2.95 3.27
CA GLN A 91 7.98 3.03 2.08
C GLN A 91 7.35 3.86 0.97
N SER A 92 6.06 3.65 0.69
CA SER A 92 5.33 4.39 -0.35
C SER A 92 5.21 5.88 -0.02
N MET A 93 4.91 6.21 1.24
CA MET A 93 4.90 7.60 1.73
C MET A 93 6.28 8.24 1.65
N LEU A 94 7.33 7.57 2.13
CA LEU A 94 8.69 8.11 2.17
C LEU A 94 9.25 8.30 0.75
N HIS A 95 8.96 7.38 -0.17
CA HIS A 95 9.34 7.50 -1.58
C HIS A 95 8.76 8.78 -2.22
N ALA A 96 7.56 9.20 -1.79
CA ALA A 96 6.90 10.39 -2.32
C ALA A 96 7.55 11.72 -1.88
N VAL A 97 8.32 11.71 -0.79
CA VAL A 97 8.97 12.89 -0.19
C VAL A 97 10.49 12.79 -0.14
N ALA A 98 11.04 11.69 -0.65
CA ALA A 98 12.46 11.45 -0.71
C ALA A 98 13.13 12.42 -1.72
N PRO A 99 14.40 12.79 -1.48
CA PRO A 99 15.18 13.55 -2.47
C PRO A 99 15.20 12.83 -3.83
N PRO A 100 15.40 13.56 -4.94
CA PRO A 100 15.48 12.97 -6.27
C PRO A 100 16.43 11.77 -6.30
N PHE A 101 15.99 10.71 -6.97
CA PHE A 101 16.78 9.49 -7.07
C PHE A 101 18.16 9.80 -7.68
N PRO A 102 19.26 9.53 -6.95
CA PRO A 102 20.58 9.96 -7.40
C PRO A 102 21.04 9.18 -8.64
N MET A 103 21.88 9.82 -9.47
CA MET A 103 22.44 9.18 -10.66
C MET A 103 23.64 8.27 -10.34
N ASP A 104 24.38 8.58 -9.26
CA ASP A 104 25.54 7.80 -8.79
C ASP A 104 25.09 6.49 -8.11
N SER A 105 25.80 5.39 -8.40
CA SER A 105 25.45 4.06 -7.89
C SER A 105 25.67 3.87 -6.39
N ALA A 106 26.63 4.59 -5.77
CA ALA A 106 26.86 4.53 -4.34
C ALA A 106 25.74 5.27 -3.59
N ASP A 107 25.43 6.48 -4.03
CA ASP A 107 24.36 7.31 -3.47
C ASP A 107 22.99 6.65 -3.63
N ARG A 108 22.74 5.91 -4.74
CA ARG A 108 21.50 5.13 -4.92
C ARG A 108 21.31 4.05 -3.87
N GLN A 109 22.39 3.32 -3.57
CA GLN A 109 22.33 2.26 -2.57
C GLN A 109 22.08 2.85 -1.19
N GLU A 110 22.73 3.96 -0.87
CA GLU A 110 22.53 4.66 0.40
C GLU A 110 21.11 5.24 0.52
N TRP A 111 20.59 5.84 -0.56
CA TRP A 111 19.21 6.33 -0.63
C TRP A 111 18.20 5.21 -0.37
N TRP A 112 18.36 4.05 -1.04
CA TRP A 112 17.47 2.91 -0.85
C TRP A 112 17.58 2.32 0.55
N ARG A 113 18.81 2.19 1.06
CA ARG A 113 19.09 1.73 2.41
C ARG A 113 18.42 2.63 3.45
N TYR A 114 18.52 3.95 3.30
CA TYR A 114 17.86 4.90 4.20
C TYR A 114 16.34 4.72 4.22
N GLN A 115 15.72 4.60 3.05
CA GLN A 115 14.27 4.40 2.93
C GLN A 115 13.80 3.08 3.57
N LEU A 116 14.54 1.99 3.34
CA LEU A 116 14.25 0.68 3.92
C LEU A 116 14.48 0.63 5.43
N GLU A 117 15.62 1.14 5.90
CA GLU A 117 15.96 1.16 7.33
C GLU A 117 14.99 2.06 8.09
N LEU A 118 14.66 3.24 7.54
CA LEU A 118 13.68 4.12 8.15
C LEU A 118 12.31 3.45 8.19
N ALA A 119 11.78 2.97 7.05
CA ALA A 119 10.50 2.27 7.05
C ALA A 119 10.48 1.06 7.99
N GLY A 120 11.52 0.23 8.01
CA GLY A 120 11.60 -0.92 8.93
C GLY A 120 11.68 -0.50 10.41
N TRP A 121 12.34 0.61 10.72
CA TRP A 121 12.34 1.16 12.07
C TRP A 121 10.96 1.70 12.43
N LEU A 122 10.34 2.49 11.55
CA LEU A 122 9.03 3.08 11.78
C LEU A 122 7.93 2.01 11.90
N SER A 123 8.08 0.85 11.23
CA SER A 123 7.11 -0.24 11.31
C SER A 123 7.15 -0.96 12.65
N THR A 124 8.34 -1.05 13.24
CA THR A 124 8.57 -1.70 14.54
C THR A 124 8.33 -0.76 15.72
N ASN A 125 8.30 0.56 15.50
CA ASN A 125 8.20 1.59 16.55
C ASN A 125 6.90 2.41 16.42
N LEU A 126 5.75 1.74 16.54
CA LEU A 126 4.43 2.38 16.49
C LEU A 126 4.10 3.23 17.73
N ASP A 127 4.85 3.07 18.82
CA ASP A 127 4.69 3.87 20.04
C ASP A 127 5.54 5.17 20.03
N ALA A 128 6.30 5.41 18.95
CA ALA A 128 7.09 6.63 18.80
C ALA A 128 6.19 7.89 18.71
N GLU A 129 6.70 9.04 19.13
CA GLU A 129 5.93 10.28 19.40
C GLU A 129 5.17 10.95 18.22
N ASP A 130 5.11 10.32 17.04
CA ASP A 130 4.51 10.91 15.83
C ASP A 130 3.25 10.20 15.32
N TRP A 131 2.79 9.15 16.01
CA TRP A 131 1.58 8.43 15.65
C TRP A 131 0.35 9.08 16.28
N SER A 132 -0.71 9.18 15.49
CA SER A 132 -2.02 9.66 15.92
C SER A 132 -3.11 8.72 15.46
N THR A 133 -4.25 8.69 16.14
CA THR A 133 -5.40 7.89 15.70
C THR A 133 -6.37 8.75 14.89
N MET A 134 -6.72 8.29 13.69
CA MET A 134 -7.76 8.88 12.85
C MET A 134 -8.85 7.84 12.58
N TYR A 135 -10.11 8.25 12.66
CA TYR A 135 -11.21 7.36 12.28
C TYR A 135 -11.56 7.56 10.81
N ILE A 136 -11.45 6.50 10.03
CA ILE A 136 -11.80 6.48 8.60
C ILE A 136 -12.93 5.47 8.41
N PRO A 137 -14.07 5.88 7.83
CA PRO A 137 -15.13 4.94 7.50
C PRO A 137 -14.65 3.90 6.48
N VAL A 138 -14.84 2.62 6.78
CA VAL A 138 -14.66 1.49 5.87
C VAL A 138 -16.00 0.77 5.75
N ASP A 139 -16.56 0.73 4.54
CA ASP A 139 -17.91 0.21 4.30
C ASP A 139 -18.97 0.81 5.24
N GLY A 140 -18.82 2.13 5.51
CA GLY A 140 -19.71 2.90 6.38
C GLY A 140 -19.44 2.76 7.88
N GLN A 141 -18.55 1.87 8.32
CA GLN A 141 -18.18 1.72 9.73
C GLN A 141 -16.90 2.51 10.04
N PRO A 142 -16.87 3.38 11.07
CA PRO A 142 -15.67 4.10 11.44
C PRO A 142 -14.64 3.13 12.06
N LEU A 143 -13.48 2.96 11.41
CA LEU A 143 -12.37 2.17 11.94
C LEU A 143 -11.21 3.08 12.38
N PRO A 144 -10.51 2.75 13.47
CA PRO A 144 -9.33 3.49 13.90
C PRO A 144 -8.13 3.13 13.03
N PHE A 145 -7.51 4.15 12.43
CA PHE A 145 -6.24 4.04 11.72
C PHE A 145 -5.15 4.72 12.54
N LEU A 146 -4.01 4.05 12.70
CA LEU A 146 -2.77 4.70 13.15
C LEU A 146 -2.23 5.50 11.97
N LEU A 147 -2.20 6.82 12.11
CA LEU A 147 -1.82 7.79 11.11
C LEU A 147 -0.51 8.46 11.52
N ARG A 148 0.38 8.62 10.55
CA ARG A 148 1.56 9.47 10.64
C ARG A 148 1.66 10.37 9.44
N GLN A 149 2.07 11.61 9.69
CA GLN A 149 2.32 12.59 8.66
C GLN A 149 3.81 12.90 8.56
N HIS A 150 4.31 13.05 7.34
CA HIS A 150 5.68 13.46 7.05
C HIS A 150 5.69 14.47 5.90
N GLY A 151 5.77 15.77 6.25
CA GLY A 151 5.68 16.85 5.28
C GLY A 151 4.32 16.87 4.54
N PRO A 152 4.30 16.87 3.19
CA PRO A 152 3.06 16.84 2.42
C PRO A 152 2.47 15.43 2.27
N ALA A 153 3.17 14.39 2.72
CA ALA A 153 2.75 13.01 2.65
C ALA A 153 2.35 12.45 4.01
N TRP A 154 1.60 11.36 4.00
CA TRP A 154 1.16 10.65 5.20
C TRP A 154 0.93 9.17 4.88
N ALA A 155 1.00 8.35 5.91
CA ALA A 155 0.68 6.94 5.88
C ALA A 155 -0.25 6.62 7.06
N ALA A 156 -1.23 5.76 6.84
CA ALA A 156 -2.05 5.23 7.90
C ALA A 156 -2.33 3.74 7.71
N PHE A 157 -2.66 3.06 8.80
CA PHE A 157 -2.96 1.63 8.74
C PHE A 157 -3.93 1.20 9.82
N THR A 158 -4.70 0.16 9.50
CA THR A 158 -5.60 -0.51 10.42
C THR A 158 -5.62 -2.00 10.15
N GLU A 159 -6.02 -2.75 11.16
CA GLU A 159 -6.32 -4.17 11.04
C GLU A 159 -7.81 -4.36 10.74
N VAL A 160 -8.11 -5.30 9.86
CA VAL A 160 -9.46 -5.79 9.58
C VAL A 160 -9.49 -7.30 9.76
N GLU A 161 -10.68 -7.90 9.79
CA GLU A 161 -10.83 -9.35 10.02
C GLU A 161 -9.99 -10.18 9.03
N THR A 162 -9.95 -9.77 7.77
CA THR A 162 -9.27 -10.49 6.69
C THR A 162 -7.79 -10.14 6.53
N GLY A 163 -7.21 -9.25 7.35
CA GLY A 163 -5.83 -8.79 7.21
C GLY A 163 -5.65 -7.34 7.62
N TRP A 164 -5.00 -6.55 6.78
CA TRP A 164 -4.66 -5.15 7.06
C TRP A 164 -4.97 -4.26 5.87
N ILE A 165 -5.31 -3.01 6.18
CA ILE A 165 -5.42 -1.93 5.21
C ILE A 165 -4.32 -0.93 5.53
N ALA A 166 -3.46 -0.70 4.55
CA ALA A 166 -2.47 0.36 4.52
C ALA A 166 -2.94 1.43 3.54
N ILE A 167 -2.80 2.70 3.90
CA ILE A 167 -3.10 3.82 3.03
C ILE A 167 -1.96 4.82 3.09
N ASP A 168 -1.56 5.35 1.93
CA ASP A 168 -0.64 6.47 1.87
C ASP A 168 -1.17 7.54 0.92
N GLY A 169 -0.81 8.78 1.17
CA GLY A 169 -1.23 9.90 0.34
C GLY A 169 -0.21 11.03 0.36
N ILE A 170 -0.22 11.82 -0.70
CA ILE A 170 0.60 13.03 -0.83
C ILE A 170 -0.21 14.14 -1.49
N HIS A 171 0.02 15.39 -1.08
CA HIS A 171 -0.69 16.58 -1.56
C HIS A 171 -2.23 16.51 -1.41
N ARG A 172 -2.72 15.61 -0.56
CA ARG A 172 -4.11 15.41 -0.20
C ARG A 172 -4.18 15.12 1.30
N SER A 173 -5.16 15.65 2.02
CA SER A 173 -5.37 15.32 3.44
C SER A 173 -5.98 13.93 3.61
N ALA A 174 -5.62 13.24 4.70
CA ALA A 174 -6.30 12.03 5.16
C ALA A 174 -7.72 12.31 5.69
N VAL A 175 -8.02 13.57 6.05
CA VAL A 175 -9.33 13.98 6.58
C VAL A 175 -10.40 13.88 5.51
N GLY A 176 -11.56 13.31 5.87
CA GLY A 176 -12.71 13.19 4.98
C GLY A 176 -12.61 12.05 3.97
N LEU A 177 -11.59 11.21 4.06
CA LEU A 177 -11.52 9.96 3.33
C LEU A 177 -12.57 8.97 3.85
N ALA A 178 -12.98 8.07 2.97
CA ALA A 178 -13.76 6.89 3.29
C ALA A 178 -13.34 5.78 2.32
N LEU A 179 -13.28 4.56 2.82
CA LEU A 179 -12.96 3.36 2.05
C LEU A 179 -14.22 2.52 1.84
N GLU A 180 -14.22 1.79 0.75
CA GLU A 180 -15.23 0.78 0.46
C GLU A 180 -14.55 -0.48 -0.08
N THR A 181 -15.20 -1.63 0.06
CA THR A 181 -14.83 -2.83 -0.68
C THR A 181 -15.14 -2.60 -2.16
N VAL A 182 -14.15 -2.81 -3.02
CA VAL A 182 -14.23 -2.45 -4.45
C VAL A 182 -13.89 -3.64 -5.35
N PRO A 183 -14.54 -3.76 -6.52
CA PRO A 183 -14.07 -4.67 -7.55
C PRO A 183 -12.81 -4.10 -8.20
N VAL A 184 -11.70 -4.84 -8.17
CA VAL A 184 -10.42 -4.40 -8.79
C VAL A 184 -10.58 -4.14 -10.29
N ALA A 185 -11.51 -4.84 -10.96
CA ALA A 185 -11.85 -4.60 -12.36
C ALA A 185 -12.38 -3.18 -12.65
N ALA A 186 -12.74 -2.39 -11.63
CA ALA A 186 -13.09 -0.98 -11.78
C ALA A 186 -11.88 -0.04 -11.87
N TYR A 187 -10.65 -0.55 -11.78
CA TYR A 187 -9.41 0.22 -11.80
C TYR A 187 -8.64 -0.03 -13.09
N VAL A 188 -8.06 1.03 -13.66
CA VAL A 188 -7.25 0.95 -14.88
C VAL A 188 -5.82 0.55 -14.51
N PRO A 189 -5.25 -0.53 -15.07
CA PRO A 189 -3.84 -0.86 -14.84
C PRO A 189 -2.94 0.31 -15.27
N MET A 190 -1.95 0.66 -14.42
CA MET A 190 -0.92 1.60 -14.85
C MET A 190 -0.14 1.01 -16.03
N ALA A 191 0.11 1.83 -17.06
CA ALA A 191 1.03 1.46 -18.11
C ALA A 191 2.45 1.50 -17.53
N VAL A 192 3.09 0.33 -17.47
CA VAL A 192 4.49 0.18 -17.06
C VAL A 192 5.43 0.54 -18.20
#